data_AF-M1PSK3-F1
#
_entry.id   AF-M1PSK3-F1
#
_cell.length_a   1.000
_cell.length_b   1.000
_cell.length_c   1.000
_cell.angle_alpha   90.00
_cell.angle_beta   90.00
_cell.angle_gamma   90.00
#
_symmetry.space_group_name_H-M   'P 1'
#
loop_
_entity.id
_entity.type
_entity.pdbx_description
1 polymer ?
#
loop_
_entity_poly.entity_id
_entity_poly.type
_entity_poly.pdbx_seq_one_letter_code
_entity_poly.pdbx_strand_id
1 'polypeptide(L)'
;MGSSSATSNRLLLSKIATSEGHGENSPYFDGWKAYDRNPFHPTKNPEGVIQMGLAENQLSFDLIEDWIKKNPKASICTPEGVEEFKNVAIFQDYHGFPEFRKAVAMFMSKARGGRVTFDPNRVVMSGGATGANELVMFCLADPGDAFLVPSPYYPAFYRDLGWRTGVQIVPVDCDSSNNFQITKEALAAAYEKAQKNNINVKGLIITNPSNPLGTTLDRDTLESLVEFINQKNIHLVCDEIYAATVFSSPTFTCISEVIQNMNCNPNFIHIV
;
A
#
# COMPACT_ATOMS: atom_id res chain seq x y z
N MET A 1 -13.42 -48.92 -13.36
CA MET A 1 -13.08 -47.77 -14.24
C MET A 1 -13.69 -46.53 -13.61
N GLY A 2 -12.88 -45.56 -13.21
CA GLY A 2 -13.38 -44.34 -12.56
C GLY A 2 -12.42 -43.77 -11.52
N SER A 3 -11.21 -43.38 -11.95
CA SER A 3 -10.28 -42.62 -11.08
C SER A 3 -9.36 -41.64 -11.81
N SER A 4 -9.60 -41.34 -13.10
CA SER A 4 -8.66 -40.54 -13.91
C SER A 4 -9.07 -39.10 -14.23
N SER A 5 -10.25 -38.61 -13.81
CA SER A 5 -10.70 -37.26 -14.24
C SER A 5 -10.18 -36.12 -13.36
N ALA A 6 -9.87 -36.35 -12.08
CA ALA A 6 -9.42 -35.29 -11.17
C ALA A 6 -7.94 -34.89 -11.39
N THR A 7 -7.10 -35.83 -11.83
CA THR A 7 -5.66 -35.58 -12.08
C THR A 7 -5.40 -34.90 -13.41
N SER A 8 -6.31 -35.00 -14.38
CA SER A 8 -6.12 -34.42 -15.72
C SER A 8 -6.37 -32.91 -15.77
N ASN A 9 -7.21 -32.35 -14.88
CA ASN A 9 -7.55 -30.92 -14.89
C ASN A 9 -6.44 -30.03 -14.29
N ARG A 10 -5.51 -30.57 -13.50
CA ARG A 10 -4.38 -29.80 -12.93
C ARG A 10 -3.34 -29.36 -13.97
N LEU A 11 -3.37 -29.91 -15.18
CA LEU A 11 -2.34 -29.64 -16.21
C LEU A 11 -2.72 -28.51 -17.19
N LEU A 12 -3.97 -28.00 -17.19
CA LEU A 12 -4.40 -26.97 -18.13
C LEU A 12 -4.31 -25.53 -17.59
N LEU A 13 -4.40 -25.35 -16.27
CA LEU A 13 -4.38 -24.04 -15.64
C LEU A 13 -2.94 -23.63 -15.27
N SER A 14 -2.68 -22.31 -15.22
CA SER A 14 -1.36 -21.80 -14.82
C SER A 14 -1.08 -22.10 -13.35
N LYS A 15 0.22 -22.13 -12.97
CA LYS A 15 0.63 -22.30 -11.56
C LYS A 15 0.01 -21.25 -10.64
N ILE A 16 -0.14 -20.01 -11.12
CA ILE A 16 -0.77 -18.92 -10.36
C ILE A 16 -2.25 -19.22 -10.11
N ALA A 17 -2.98 -19.69 -11.13
CA ALA A 17 -4.41 -19.98 -11.01
C ALA A 17 -4.70 -21.20 -10.12
N THR A 18 -3.78 -22.16 -10.04
CA THR A 18 -3.93 -23.36 -9.21
C THR A 18 -3.26 -23.26 -7.85
N SER A 19 -2.60 -22.14 -7.53
CA SER A 19 -1.93 -21.97 -6.24
C SER A 19 -2.88 -21.41 -5.19
N GLU A 20 -2.64 -21.77 -3.93
CA GLU A 20 -3.34 -21.22 -2.76
C GLU A 20 -2.80 -19.82 -2.35
N GLY A 21 -2.09 -19.13 -3.26
CA GLY A 21 -1.41 -17.86 -2.98
C GLY A 21 -2.35 -16.70 -2.62
N HIS A 22 -3.64 -16.83 -2.92
CA HIS A 22 -4.68 -15.85 -2.55
C HIS A 22 -5.05 -15.89 -1.05
N GLY A 23 -4.74 -17.00 -0.35
CA GLY A 23 -4.79 -17.07 1.12
C GLY A 23 -6.16 -17.22 1.78
N GLU A 24 -7.28 -17.26 1.05
CA GLU A 24 -8.65 -17.27 1.61
C GLU A 24 -8.97 -18.47 2.52
N ASN A 25 -8.22 -19.56 2.38
CA ASN A 25 -8.33 -20.76 3.22
C ASN A 25 -7.60 -20.63 4.58
N SER A 26 -7.05 -19.46 4.89
CA SER A 26 -6.30 -19.20 6.13
C SER A 26 -7.20 -19.16 7.38
N PRO A 27 -6.70 -19.65 8.54
CA PRO A 27 -7.40 -19.52 9.83
C PRO A 27 -7.60 -18.05 10.25
N TYR A 28 -6.82 -17.11 9.70
CA TYR A 28 -7.02 -15.67 9.98
C TYR A 28 -8.36 -15.12 9.49
N PHE A 29 -9.08 -15.83 8.62
CA PHE A 29 -10.42 -15.43 8.16
C PHE A 29 -11.56 -15.89 9.08
N ASP A 30 -11.29 -16.63 10.16
CA ASP A 30 -12.35 -17.15 11.03
C ASP A 30 -13.19 -16.03 11.67
N GLY A 31 -12.56 -14.93 12.07
CA GLY A 31 -13.24 -13.73 12.58
C GLY A 31 -14.13 -13.07 11.53
N TRP A 32 -13.65 -12.95 10.29
CA TRP A 32 -14.44 -12.41 9.18
C TRP A 32 -15.65 -13.30 8.86
N LYS A 33 -15.44 -14.62 8.77
CA LYS A 33 -16.51 -15.60 8.57
C LYS A 33 -17.52 -15.60 9.72
N ALA A 34 -17.10 -15.30 10.95
CA ALA A 34 -18.02 -15.14 12.08
C ALA A 34 -18.89 -13.89 11.93
N TYR A 35 -18.31 -12.76 11.52
CA TYR A 35 -19.04 -11.55 11.19
C TYR A 35 -20.08 -11.76 10.07
N ASP A 36 -19.67 -12.32 8.92
CA ASP A 36 -20.57 -12.53 7.79
C ASP A 36 -21.77 -13.44 8.13
N ARG A 37 -21.56 -14.42 9.02
CA ARG A 37 -22.62 -15.34 9.46
C ARG A 37 -23.60 -14.71 10.46
N ASN A 38 -23.16 -13.74 11.26
CA ASN A 38 -23.96 -13.15 12.32
C ASN A 38 -23.65 -11.66 12.48
N PRO A 39 -23.92 -10.80 11.48
CA PRO A 39 -23.52 -9.40 11.53
C PRO A 39 -24.38 -8.62 12.54
N PHE A 40 -23.74 -7.80 13.35
CA PHE A 40 -24.43 -6.87 14.24
C PHE A 40 -25.35 -5.91 13.47
N HIS A 41 -26.53 -5.67 14.02
CA HIS A 41 -27.41 -4.60 13.59
C HIS A 41 -28.16 -4.04 14.80
N PRO A 42 -28.20 -2.72 15.03
CA PRO A 42 -28.69 -2.12 16.27
C PRO A 42 -30.13 -2.53 16.66
N THR A 43 -31.01 -2.71 15.67
CA THR A 43 -32.40 -3.16 15.90
C THR A 43 -32.70 -4.60 15.44
N LYS A 44 -32.14 -5.05 14.32
CA LYS A 44 -32.45 -6.37 13.72
C LYS A 44 -31.65 -7.51 14.34
N ASN A 45 -30.44 -7.25 14.84
CA ASN A 45 -29.55 -8.25 15.39
C ASN A 45 -28.56 -7.64 16.41
N PRO A 46 -29.06 -7.19 17.58
CA PRO A 46 -28.22 -6.49 18.56
C PRO A 46 -27.15 -7.38 19.20
N GLU A 47 -27.30 -8.71 19.14
CA GLU A 47 -26.33 -9.71 19.63
C GLU A 47 -25.37 -10.19 18.53
N GLY A 48 -25.39 -9.56 17.35
CA GLY A 48 -24.49 -9.89 16.26
C GLY A 48 -23.05 -9.45 16.54
N VAL A 49 -22.13 -9.97 15.73
CA VAL A 49 -20.71 -9.62 15.75
C VAL A 49 -20.53 -8.20 15.20
N ILE A 50 -19.86 -7.34 15.97
CA ILE A 50 -19.49 -5.99 15.54
C ILE A 50 -18.20 -6.07 14.73
N GLN A 51 -18.18 -5.44 13.54
CA GLN A 51 -16.98 -5.37 12.71
C GLN A 51 -15.99 -4.35 13.28
N MET A 52 -14.80 -4.82 13.64
CA MET A 52 -13.68 -3.98 14.12
C MET A 52 -12.35 -4.35 13.43
N GLY A 53 -12.37 -5.27 12.46
CA GLY A 53 -11.18 -5.73 11.74
C GLY A 53 -10.96 -5.07 10.38
N LEU A 54 -11.87 -4.21 9.92
CA LEU A 54 -11.76 -3.51 8.64
C LEU A 54 -11.30 -2.07 8.86
N ALA A 55 -10.17 -1.71 8.25
CA ALA A 55 -9.67 -0.34 8.26
C ALA A 55 -10.40 0.53 7.21
N GLU A 56 -11.55 1.07 7.59
CA GLU A 56 -12.37 1.95 6.76
C GLU A 56 -12.63 3.30 7.46
N ASN A 57 -12.70 4.39 6.69
CA ASN A 57 -13.02 5.70 7.23
C ASN A 57 -14.38 6.17 6.73
N GLN A 58 -15.38 6.13 7.61
CA GLN A 58 -16.73 6.63 7.36
C GLN A 58 -17.01 7.99 8.03
N LEU A 59 -16.02 8.56 8.72
CA LEU A 59 -16.20 9.72 9.62
C LEU A 59 -16.38 11.05 8.89
N SER A 60 -16.20 11.08 7.57
CA SER A 60 -16.20 12.32 6.77
C SER A 60 -17.06 12.22 5.50
N PHE A 61 -17.97 11.24 5.44
CA PHE A 61 -18.88 11.11 4.29
C PHE A 61 -19.80 12.31 4.15
N ASP A 62 -20.27 12.89 5.25
CA ASP A 62 -21.09 14.09 5.29
C ASP A 62 -20.43 15.26 4.55
N LEU A 63 -19.13 15.47 4.73
CA LEU A 63 -18.37 16.52 4.05
C LEU A 63 -18.32 16.31 2.54
N ILE A 64 -18.13 15.08 2.09
CA ILE A 64 -18.08 14.72 0.66
C ILE A 64 -19.48 14.80 0.04
N GLU A 65 -20.51 14.31 0.72
CA GLU A 65 -21.90 14.42 0.28
C GLU A 65 -22.33 15.88 0.11
N ASP A 66 -22.01 16.73 1.09
CA ASP A 66 -22.30 18.15 1.04
C ASP A 66 -21.56 18.84 -0.10
N TRP A 67 -20.33 18.45 -0.37
CA TRP A 67 -19.57 18.96 -1.52
C TRP A 67 -20.23 18.53 -2.83
N ILE A 68 -20.62 17.26 -2.98
CA ILE A 68 -21.30 16.76 -4.20
C ILE A 68 -22.59 17.54 -4.45
N LYS A 69 -23.43 17.73 -3.42
CA LYS A 69 -24.69 18.50 -3.52
C LYS A 69 -24.47 19.94 -3.98
N LYS A 70 -23.39 20.58 -3.52
CA LYS A 70 -23.04 21.97 -3.86
C LYS A 70 -22.33 22.11 -5.22
N ASN A 71 -21.83 21.02 -5.79
CA ASN A 71 -21.00 21.02 -7.01
C ASN A 71 -21.53 20.03 -8.07
N PRO A 72 -22.79 20.17 -8.54
CA PRO A 72 -23.38 19.20 -9.47
C PRO A 72 -22.60 19.07 -10.79
N LYS A 73 -21.95 20.13 -11.26
CA LYS A 73 -21.10 20.15 -12.47
C LYS A 73 -19.89 19.21 -12.41
N ALA A 74 -19.48 18.76 -11.22
CA ALA A 74 -18.30 17.92 -11.06
C ALA A 74 -18.51 16.45 -11.49
N SER A 75 -19.75 16.03 -11.73
CA SER A 75 -20.08 14.66 -12.14
C SER A 75 -20.77 14.64 -13.50
N ILE A 76 -20.31 13.79 -14.41
CA ILE A 76 -20.95 13.55 -15.71
C ILE A 76 -22.33 12.88 -15.60
N CYS A 77 -22.69 12.41 -14.40
CA CYS A 77 -23.99 11.78 -14.13
C CYS A 77 -25.07 12.78 -13.68
N THR A 78 -24.80 14.09 -13.75
CA THR A 78 -25.77 15.16 -13.46
C THR A 78 -26.15 15.90 -14.75
N PRO A 79 -27.32 16.56 -14.81
CA PRO A 79 -27.68 17.42 -15.93
C PRO A 79 -26.66 18.53 -16.21
N GLU A 80 -25.99 19.05 -15.18
CA GLU A 80 -25.04 20.15 -15.29
C GLU A 80 -23.63 19.71 -15.72
N GLY A 81 -23.24 18.45 -15.50
CA GLY A 81 -21.92 17.91 -15.86
C GLY A 81 -21.90 17.02 -17.11
N VAL A 82 -23.08 16.65 -17.65
CA VAL A 82 -23.20 15.72 -18.78
C VAL A 82 -22.51 16.19 -20.07
N GLU A 83 -22.24 17.49 -20.22
CA GLU A 83 -21.53 18.06 -21.39
C GLU A 83 -20.14 17.44 -21.56
N GLU A 84 -19.46 17.08 -20.46
CA GLU A 84 -18.14 16.44 -20.47
C GLU A 84 -18.20 14.92 -20.70
N PHE A 85 -19.39 14.31 -20.79
CA PHE A 85 -19.54 12.85 -20.90
C PHE A 85 -18.72 12.28 -22.05
N LYS A 86 -18.80 12.88 -23.25
CA LYS A 86 -18.08 12.37 -24.43
C LYS A 86 -16.57 12.43 -24.23
N ASN A 87 -16.06 13.51 -23.64
CA ASN A 87 -14.64 13.69 -23.36
C ASN A 87 -14.17 12.63 -22.35
N VAL A 88 -14.92 12.41 -21.27
CA VAL A 88 -14.59 11.42 -20.23
C VAL A 88 -14.70 9.99 -20.75
N ALA A 89 -15.78 9.66 -21.47
CA ALA A 89 -16.06 8.29 -21.89
C ALA A 89 -15.04 7.73 -22.90
N ILE A 90 -14.41 8.58 -23.71
CA ILE A 90 -13.41 8.16 -24.71
C ILE A 90 -11.97 8.33 -24.23
N PHE A 91 -11.76 8.98 -23.09
CA PHE A 91 -10.43 9.24 -22.55
C PHE A 91 -9.77 7.91 -22.15
N GLN A 92 -8.61 7.64 -22.73
CA GLN A 92 -7.90 6.36 -22.58
C GLN A 92 -6.38 6.54 -22.43
N ASP A 93 -5.91 7.78 -22.27
CA ASP A 93 -4.50 8.05 -22.06
C ASP A 93 -4.08 7.53 -20.67
N TYR A 94 -3.06 6.68 -20.64
CA TYR A 94 -2.59 6.05 -19.40
C TYR A 94 -1.98 7.05 -18.40
N HIS A 95 -1.60 8.26 -18.84
CA HIS A 95 -1.16 9.30 -17.92
C HIS A 95 -2.33 9.79 -17.05
N GLY A 96 -3.58 9.65 -17.50
CA GLY A 96 -4.72 10.26 -16.82
C GLY A 96 -4.88 11.74 -17.12
N PHE A 97 -6.06 12.25 -16.80
CA PHE A 97 -6.40 13.66 -16.96
C PHE A 97 -5.33 14.55 -16.31
N PRO A 98 -4.75 15.52 -17.04
CA PRO A 98 -3.76 16.44 -16.48
C PRO A 98 -4.26 17.17 -15.22
N GLU A 99 -5.54 17.54 -15.20
CA GLU A 99 -6.21 18.20 -14.07
C GLU A 99 -6.29 17.28 -12.86
N PHE A 100 -6.55 15.98 -13.08
CA PHE A 100 -6.58 14.98 -12.01
C PHE A 100 -5.20 14.78 -11.39
N ARG A 101 -4.16 14.58 -12.21
CA ARG A 101 -2.79 14.43 -11.70
C ARG A 101 -2.32 15.68 -10.94
N LYS A 102 -2.65 16.87 -11.43
CA LYS A 102 -2.38 18.13 -10.73
C LYS A 102 -3.11 18.20 -9.39
N ALA A 103 -4.39 17.83 -9.35
CA ALA A 103 -5.17 17.81 -8.12
C ALA A 103 -4.61 16.81 -7.09
N VAL A 104 -4.19 15.61 -7.53
CA VAL A 104 -3.53 14.60 -6.69
C VAL A 104 -2.22 15.16 -6.11
N ALA A 105 -1.34 15.70 -6.95
CA ALA A 105 -0.07 16.28 -6.50
C ALA A 105 -0.27 17.43 -5.48
N MET A 106 -1.25 18.30 -5.73
CA MET A 106 -1.64 19.36 -4.81
C MET A 106 -2.20 18.81 -3.49
N PHE A 107 -3.06 17.79 -3.55
CA PHE A 107 -3.60 17.15 -2.35
C PHE A 107 -2.52 16.46 -1.53
N MET A 108 -1.60 15.72 -2.18
CA MET A 108 -0.45 15.10 -1.50
C MET A 108 0.39 16.15 -0.77
N SER A 109 0.70 17.27 -1.42
CA SER A 109 1.40 18.41 -0.80
C SER A 109 0.62 18.97 0.39
N LYS A 110 -0.70 19.19 0.24
CA LYS A 110 -1.56 19.71 1.31
C LYS A 110 -1.65 18.77 2.52
N ALA A 111 -1.76 17.46 2.29
CA ALA A 111 -1.76 16.45 3.35
C ALA A 111 -0.43 16.45 4.15
N ARG A 112 0.64 16.96 3.54
CA ARG A 112 1.97 17.14 4.13
C ARG A 112 2.22 18.59 4.58
N GLY A 113 1.15 19.34 4.83
CA GLY A 113 1.21 20.72 5.30
C GLY A 113 1.86 21.72 4.34
N GLY A 114 1.97 21.39 3.05
CA GLY A 114 2.64 22.22 2.05
C GLY A 114 4.17 22.23 2.13
N ARG A 115 4.78 21.35 2.94
CA ARG A 115 6.24 21.30 3.14
C ARG A 115 7.01 20.70 1.96
N VAL A 116 6.32 19.92 1.13
CA VAL A 116 6.85 19.31 -0.10
C VAL A 116 5.88 19.52 -1.26
N THR A 117 6.43 19.53 -2.48
CA THR A 117 5.66 19.58 -3.72
C THR A 117 5.95 18.34 -4.57
N PHE A 118 4.97 17.93 -5.37
CA PHE A 118 5.06 16.77 -6.25
C PHE A 118 4.86 17.21 -7.69
N ASP A 119 5.72 16.74 -8.60
CA ASP A 119 5.55 16.99 -10.03
C ASP A 119 4.39 16.13 -10.56
N PRO A 120 3.31 16.73 -11.10
CA PRO A 120 2.18 15.99 -11.65
C PRO A 120 2.57 15.08 -12.84
N ASN A 121 3.71 15.30 -13.49
CA ASN A 121 4.21 14.39 -14.54
C ASN A 121 4.82 13.10 -13.97
N ARG A 122 5.09 13.04 -12.66
CA ARG A 122 5.56 11.85 -11.95
C ARG A 122 4.46 11.10 -11.22
N VAL A 123 3.21 11.57 -11.30
CA VAL A 123 2.04 10.88 -10.75
C VAL A 123 1.54 9.87 -11.77
N VAL A 124 1.56 8.59 -11.40
CA VAL A 124 1.03 7.49 -12.19
C VAL A 124 -0.11 6.84 -11.42
N MET A 125 -1.23 6.58 -12.10
CA MET A 125 -2.42 5.96 -11.48
C MET A 125 -2.31 4.43 -11.53
N SER A 126 -3.00 3.77 -10.61
CA SER A 126 -3.06 2.31 -10.52
C SER A 126 -4.44 1.87 -10.00
N GLY A 127 -4.65 0.55 -9.91
CA GLY A 127 -5.83 -0.04 -9.25
C GLY A 127 -5.79 0.10 -7.72
N GLY A 128 -5.75 1.34 -7.22
CA GLY A 128 -5.53 1.67 -5.81
C GLY A 128 -4.12 1.28 -5.31
N ALA A 129 -3.91 1.39 -3.99
CA ALA A 129 -2.63 1.04 -3.38
C ALA A 129 -2.24 -0.43 -3.61
N THR A 130 -3.23 -1.35 -3.67
CA THR A 130 -3.01 -2.75 -4.06
C THR A 130 -2.32 -2.87 -5.42
N GLY A 131 -2.84 -2.20 -6.45
CA GLY A 131 -2.23 -2.21 -7.77
C GLY A 131 -0.92 -1.42 -7.85
N ALA A 132 -0.77 -0.34 -7.07
CA ALA A 132 0.48 0.43 -7.02
C ALA A 132 1.63 -0.37 -6.41
N ASN A 133 1.39 -1.01 -5.27
CA ASN A 133 2.36 -1.85 -4.57
C ASN A 133 2.80 -3.04 -5.43
N GLU A 134 1.89 -3.68 -6.15
CA GLU A 134 2.27 -4.73 -7.09
C GLU A 134 3.05 -4.20 -8.31
N LEU A 135 2.58 -3.10 -8.91
CA LEU A 135 3.22 -2.49 -10.08
C LEU A 135 4.66 -2.08 -9.78
N VAL A 136 4.90 -1.48 -8.62
CA VAL A 136 6.26 -1.06 -8.24
C VAL A 136 7.17 -2.27 -8.02
N MET A 137 6.67 -3.41 -7.54
CA MET A 137 7.45 -4.65 -7.50
C MET A 137 7.83 -5.13 -8.91
N PHE A 138 6.89 -5.14 -9.86
CA PHE A 138 7.19 -5.49 -11.26
C PHE A 138 8.24 -4.57 -11.90
N CYS A 139 8.32 -3.30 -11.50
CA CYS A 139 9.31 -2.35 -12.00
C CYS A 139 10.70 -2.54 -11.38
N LEU A 140 10.79 -3.02 -10.14
CA LEU A 140 12.02 -2.95 -9.33
C LEU A 140 12.68 -4.31 -9.06
N ALA A 141 11.98 -5.42 -9.29
CA ALA A 141 12.45 -6.76 -8.96
C ALA A 141 12.01 -7.82 -9.98
N ASP A 142 12.88 -8.82 -10.18
CA ASP A 142 12.58 -10.01 -10.97
C ASP A 142 12.00 -11.13 -10.07
N PRO A 143 11.30 -12.14 -10.63
CA PRO A 143 10.86 -13.28 -9.85
C PRO A 143 12.02 -13.98 -9.12
N GLY A 144 11.88 -14.14 -7.81
CA GLY A 144 12.92 -14.71 -6.93
C GLY A 144 13.74 -13.68 -6.16
N ASP A 145 13.76 -12.41 -6.60
CA ASP A 145 14.29 -11.30 -5.82
C ASP A 145 13.44 -11.04 -4.56
N ALA A 146 13.94 -10.21 -3.64
CA ALA A 146 13.25 -9.92 -2.39
C ALA A 146 13.18 -8.43 -2.03
N PHE A 147 12.17 -8.10 -1.24
CA PHE A 147 12.06 -6.85 -0.50
C PHE A 147 12.09 -7.09 1.00
N LEU A 148 12.80 -6.22 1.71
CA LEU A 148 12.75 -6.12 3.16
C LEU A 148 11.41 -5.48 3.59
N VAL A 149 10.76 -6.01 4.62
CA VAL A 149 9.49 -5.49 5.14
C VAL A 149 9.47 -5.50 6.67
N PRO A 150 9.41 -4.35 7.36
CA PRO A 150 9.29 -4.28 8.82
C PRO A 150 8.05 -4.97 9.35
N SER A 151 8.20 -5.87 10.33
CA SER A 151 7.07 -6.57 10.95
C SER A 151 6.69 -5.93 12.29
N PRO A 152 5.38 -5.76 12.61
CA PRO A 152 4.23 -6.19 11.82
C PRO A 152 3.94 -5.26 10.63
N TYR A 153 3.35 -5.81 9.56
CA TYR A 153 2.98 -5.09 8.34
C TYR A 153 1.57 -5.47 7.85
N TYR A 154 1.06 -4.73 6.87
CA TYR A 154 -0.21 -5.00 6.20
C TYR A 154 -0.25 -6.41 5.60
N PRO A 155 -1.14 -7.31 6.05
CA PRO A 155 -1.10 -8.73 5.65
C PRO A 155 -1.22 -8.98 4.15
N ALA A 156 -1.96 -8.14 3.41
CA ALA A 156 -2.12 -8.35 1.98
C ALA A 156 -0.86 -8.01 1.17
N PHE A 157 0.19 -7.44 1.76
CA PHE A 157 1.51 -7.39 1.11
C PHE A 157 2.00 -8.76 0.67
N TYR A 158 1.68 -9.84 1.38
CA TYR A 158 2.03 -11.18 0.93
C TYR A 158 1.44 -11.51 -0.46
N ARG A 159 0.18 -11.12 -0.68
CA ARG A 159 -0.50 -11.27 -1.96
C ARG A 159 0.00 -10.26 -2.98
N ASP A 160 -0.07 -8.98 -2.62
CA ASP A 160 0.15 -7.84 -3.52
C ASP A 160 1.58 -7.77 -4.00
N LEU A 161 2.55 -8.02 -3.11
CA LEU A 161 3.97 -7.96 -3.46
C LEU A 161 4.50 -9.25 -4.05
N GLY A 162 3.88 -10.42 -3.78
CA GLY A 162 4.48 -11.72 -4.07
C GLY A 162 3.73 -12.64 -5.04
N TRP A 163 2.39 -12.58 -5.10
CA TRP A 163 1.61 -13.64 -5.75
C TRP A 163 1.86 -13.75 -7.26
N ARG A 164 1.81 -12.62 -7.99
CA ARG A 164 2.04 -12.59 -9.44
C ARG A 164 3.46 -12.17 -9.83
N THR A 165 4.12 -11.42 -8.98
CA THR A 165 5.47 -10.88 -9.20
C THR A 165 6.55 -11.95 -8.96
N GLY A 166 6.28 -12.94 -8.10
CA GLY A 166 7.29 -13.90 -7.63
C GLY A 166 8.33 -13.29 -6.69
N VAL A 167 8.13 -12.06 -6.20
CA VAL A 167 9.02 -11.39 -5.25
C VAL A 167 8.80 -11.95 -3.85
N GLN A 168 9.89 -12.14 -3.11
CA GLN A 168 9.89 -12.66 -1.76
C GLN A 168 9.85 -11.52 -0.73
N ILE A 169 9.16 -11.75 0.38
CA ILE A 169 9.21 -10.87 1.55
C ILE A 169 10.26 -11.41 2.52
N VAL A 170 11.23 -10.56 2.88
CA VAL A 170 12.17 -10.81 3.97
C VAL A 170 11.76 -9.92 5.15
N PRO A 171 11.24 -10.48 6.25
CA PRO A 171 10.81 -9.66 7.38
C PRO A 171 12.00 -9.01 8.07
N VAL A 172 11.81 -7.75 8.47
CA VAL A 172 12.69 -7.04 9.40
C VAL A 172 12.00 -7.06 10.76
N ASP A 173 12.55 -7.84 11.68
CA ASP A 173 11.93 -8.07 12.99
C ASP A 173 11.98 -6.77 13.83
N CYS A 174 10.82 -6.18 14.13
CA CYS A 174 10.68 -5.09 15.08
C CYS A 174 9.97 -5.62 16.33
N ASP A 175 10.40 -5.18 17.51
CA ASP A 175 9.96 -5.76 18.79
C ASP A 175 9.27 -4.72 19.68
N SER A 176 8.40 -5.22 20.56
CA SER A 176 7.69 -4.38 21.52
C SER A 176 8.63 -3.63 22.50
N SER A 177 9.84 -4.12 22.77
CA SER A 177 10.80 -3.49 23.70
C SER A 177 11.21 -2.07 23.30
N ASN A 178 11.13 -1.71 22.01
CA ASN A 178 11.37 -0.36 21.50
C ASN A 178 10.13 0.26 20.83
N ASN A 179 8.93 -0.23 21.15
CA ASN A 179 7.67 0.17 20.51
C ASN A 179 7.65 -0.11 18.99
N PHE A 180 8.25 -1.21 18.56
CA PHE A 180 8.31 -1.64 17.16
C PHE A 180 9.01 -0.65 16.22
N GLN A 181 9.94 0.16 16.74
CA GLN A 181 10.76 1.02 15.89
C GLN A 181 11.74 0.19 15.04
N ILE A 182 11.92 0.61 13.79
CA ILE A 182 12.88 0.01 12.87
C ILE A 182 14.29 0.42 13.29
N THR A 183 15.17 -0.56 13.52
CA THR A 183 16.55 -0.30 13.92
C THR A 183 17.54 -0.62 12.81
N LYS A 184 18.70 0.04 12.81
CA LYS A 184 19.80 -0.24 11.88
C LYS A 184 20.27 -1.69 12.00
N GLU A 185 20.29 -2.22 13.22
CA GLU A 185 20.68 -3.59 13.54
C GLU A 185 19.71 -4.61 12.95
N ALA A 186 18.39 -4.38 13.08
CA ALA A 186 17.37 -5.26 12.53
C ALA A 186 17.42 -5.28 10.99
N LEU A 187 17.60 -4.12 10.35
CA LEU A 187 17.76 -4.02 8.89
C LEU A 187 19.00 -4.76 8.40
N ALA A 188 20.14 -4.54 9.06
CA ALA A 188 21.39 -5.22 8.72
C ALA A 188 21.25 -6.74 8.88
N ALA A 189 20.67 -7.21 9.99
CA ALA A 189 20.45 -8.62 10.25
C ALA A 189 19.55 -9.29 9.20
N ALA A 190 18.44 -8.64 8.83
CA ALA A 190 17.53 -9.15 7.81
C ALA A 190 18.20 -9.22 6.43
N TYR A 191 18.93 -8.17 6.04
CA TYR A 191 19.67 -8.13 4.79
C TYR A 191 20.78 -9.20 4.73
N GLU A 192 21.58 -9.33 5.79
CA GLU A 192 22.62 -10.37 5.88
C GLU A 192 22.04 -11.78 5.85
N LYS A 193 20.89 -12.00 6.49
CA LYS A 193 20.17 -13.28 6.43
C LYS A 193 19.72 -13.60 5.01
N ALA A 194 19.20 -12.63 4.27
CA ALA A 194 18.85 -12.81 2.86
C ALA A 194 20.09 -13.16 2.02
N GLN A 195 21.21 -12.44 2.22
CA GLN A 195 22.47 -12.73 1.53
C GLN A 195 23.00 -14.14 1.81
N LYS A 196 22.97 -14.60 3.07
CA LYS A 196 23.37 -15.97 3.45
C LYS A 196 22.52 -17.05 2.76
N ASN A 197 21.27 -16.72 2.45
CA ASN A 197 20.36 -17.61 1.74
C ASN A 197 20.43 -17.44 0.21
N ASN A 198 21.40 -16.67 -0.32
CA ASN A 198 21.54 -16.33 -1.73
C ASN A 198 20.29 -15.65 -2.32
N ILE A 199 19.59 -14.85 -1.51
CA ILE A 199 18.44 -14.06 -1.93
C ILE A 199 18.94 -12.66 -2.28
N ASN A 200 18.64 -12.21 -3.51
CA ASN A 200 18.99 -10.88 -3.97
C ASN A 200 17.95 -9.86 -3.48
N VAL A 201 18.37 -8.94 -2.61
CA VAL A 201 17.50 -7.91 -2.04
C VAL A 201 17.48 -6.69 -2.95
N LYS A 202 16.32 -6.31 -3.45
CA LYS A 202 16.11 -5.19 -4.37
C LYS A 202 15.65 -3.91 -3.68
N GLY A 203 15.09 -4.02 -2.48
CA GLY A 203 14.67 -2.84 -1.75
C GLY A 203 14.10 -3.13 -0.37
N LEU A 204 13.63 -2.06 0.25
CA LEU A 204 12.88 -1.99 1.49
C LEU A 204 11.53 -1.34 1.16
N ILE A 205 10.43 -1.93 1.64
CA ILE A 205 9.12 -1.28 1.64
C ILE A 205 8.69 -1.03 3.07
N ILE A 206 8.25 0.20 3.34
CA ILE A 206 7.72 0.63 4.64
C ILE A 206 6.31 1.19 4.47
N THR A 207 5.54 1.19 5.55
CA THR A 207 4.24 1.86 5.62
C THR A 207 4.34 2.97 6.67
N ASN A 208 4.14 4.22 6.26
CA ASN A 208 4.28 5.39 7.14
C ASN A 208 3.18 6.43 6.83
N PRO A 209 2.22 6.68 7.73
CA PRO A 209 2.00 6.02 9.02
C PRO A 209 1.75 4.51 8.92
N SER A 210 2.15 3.75 9.93
CA SER A 210 2.14 2.29 9.91
C SER A 210 0.73 1.68 10.03
N ASN A 211 0.47 0.67 9.21
CA ASN A 211 -0.55 -0.34 9.44
C ASN A 211 0.17 -1.67 9.78
N PRO A 212 -0.04 -2.26 10.97
CA PRO A 212 -1.16 -2.02 11.89
C PRO A 212 -0.88 -1.09 13.09
N LEU A 213 0.33 -0.53 13.23
CA LEU A 213 0.72 0.12 14.49
C LEU A 213 0.01 1.46 14.77
N GLY A 214 -0.47 2.15 13.73
CA GLY A 214 -1.09 3.47 13.87
C GLY A 214 -0.11 4.57 14.29
N THR A 215 1.19 4.37 14.07
CA THR A 215 2.27 5.29 14.44
C THR A 215 2.96 5.87 13.20
N THR A 216 3.44 7.10 13.33
CA THR A 216 4.33 7.74 12.34
C THR A 216 5.79 7.40 12.65
N LEU A 217 6.61 7.18 11.63
CA LEU A 217 8.05 7.10 11.79
C LEU A 217 8.62 8.49 12.07
N ASP A 218 9.56 8.57 13.00
CA ASP A 218 10.31 9.80 13.25
C ASP A 218 11.35 10.06 12.16
N ARG A 219 11.84 11.31 12.11
CA ARG A 219 12.78 11.76 11.09
C ARG A 219 14.11 11.00 11.15
N ASP A 220 14.65 10.75 12.33
CA ASP A 220 15.95 10.09 12.49
C ASP A 220 15.86 8.64 11.98
N THR A 221 14.74 7.96 12.25
CA THR A 221 14.45 6.65 11.66
C THR A 221 14.42 6.75 10.14
N LEU A 222 13.66 7.67 9.54
CA LEU A 222 13.59 7.81 8.07
C LEU A 222 14.95 8.12 7.43
N GLU A 223 15.75 9.01 8.04
CA GLU A 223 17.12 9.30 7.60
C GLU A 223 17.99 8.04 7.64
N SER A 224 17.87 7.23 8.71
CA SER A 224 18.58 5.95 8.82
C SER A 224 18.22 4.95 7.71
N LEU A 225 16.95 4.94 7.26
CA LEU A 225 16.50 4.10 6.16
C LEU A 225 17.11 4.57 4.83
N VAL A 226 17.12 5.88 4.60
CA VAL A 226 17.73 6.48 3.39
C VAL A 226 19.23 6.21 3.36
N GLU A 227 19.94 6.33 4.49
CA GLU A 227 21.35 5.95 4.58
C GLU A 227 21.56 4.48 4.21
N PHE A 228 20.76 3.58 4.81
CA PHE A 228 20.87 2.14 4.61
C PHE A 228 20.67 1.76 3.13
N ILE A 229 19.60 2.24 2.48
CA ILE A 229 19.32 1.89 1.08
C ILE A 229 20.38 2.43 0.12
N ASN A 230 20.96 3.61 0.39
CA ASN A 230 22.06 4.16 -0.42
C ASN A 230 23.34 3.35 -0.23
N GLN A 231 23.68 2.94 0.99
CA GLN A 231 24.85 2.09 1.26
C GLN A 231 24.74 0.73 0.56
N LYS A 232 23.54 0.17 0.44
CA LYS A 232 23.30 -1.13 -0.21
C LYS A 232 22.98 -1.03 -1.70
N ASN A 233 22.77 0.18 -2.23
CA ASN A 233 22.28 0.42 -3.61
C ASN A 233 20.97 -0.33 -3.92
N ILE A 234 20.01 -0.23 -3.00
CA ILE A 234 18.68 -0.83 -3.13
C ILE A 234 17.60 0.26 -3.08
N HIS A 235 16.36 -0.09 -3.44
CA HIS A 235 15.24 0.84 -3.43
C HIS A 235 14.59 1.00 -2.05
N LEU A 236 13.91 2.14 -1.85
CA LEU A 236 12.98 2.40 -0.75
C LEU A 236 11.60 2.72 -1.34
N VAL A 237 10.60 1.92 -1.00
CA VAL A 237 9.19 2.19 -1.30
C VAL A 237 8.51 2.61 0.01
N CYS A 238 7.90 3.80 0.02
CA CYS A 238 7.15 4.31 1.15
C CYS A 238 5.66 4.30 0.81
N ASP A 239 4.92 3.35 1.36
CA ASP A 239 3.45 3.39 1.34
C ASP A 239 2.98 4.44 2.35
N GLU A 240 2.56 5.59 1.84
CA GLU A 240 2.11 6.75 2.62
C GLU A 240 0.58 6.92 2.56
N ILE A 241 -0.17 5.82 2.36
CA ILE A 241 -1.64 5.84 2.23
C ILE A 241 -2.35 6.50 3.42
N TYR A 242 -1.77 6.42 4.63
CA TYR A 242 -2.30 7.02 5.86
C TYR A 242 -1.80 8.45 6.14
N ALA A 243 -1.07 9.09 5.21
CA ALA A 243 -0.47 10.41 5.45
C ALA A 243 -1.46 11.49 5.93
N ALA A 244 -2.73 11.42 5.48
CA ALA A 244 -3.78 12.37 5.84
C ALA A 244 -4.62 11.97 7.07
N THR A 245 -4.25 10.89 7.78
CA THR A 245 -5.01 10.40 8.95
C THR A 245 -4.30 10.65 10.28
N VAL A 246 -3.25 11.46 10.30
CA VAL A 246 -2.55 11.82 11.55
C VAL A 246 -3.36 12.84 12.34
N PHE A 247 -3.80 12.45 13.52
CA PHE A 247 -4.69 13.24 14.39
C PHE A 247 -4.04 13.69 15.71
N SER A 248 -2.80 13.26 15.98
CA SER A 248 -2.04 13.61 17.18
C SER A 248 -0.56 13.74 16.90
N SER A 249 0.17 14.39 17.81
CA SER A 249 1.63 14.43 17.77
C SER A 249 2.25 13.03 17.95
N PRO A 250 3.46 12.79 17.40
CA PRO A 250 4.22 13.69 16.53
C PRO A 250 3.59 13.85 15.14
N THR A 251 3.90 14.95 14.45
CA THR A 251 3.38 15.18 13.09
C THR A 251 4.00 14.20 12.09
N PHE A 252 3.22 13.81 11.08
CA PHE A 252 3.71 13.04 9.95
C PHE A 252 4.91 13.72 9.26
N THR A 253 5.98 12.94 9.04
CA THR A 253 7.13 13.33 8.21
C THR A 253 7.12 12.48 6.93
N CYS A 254 6.93 13.13 5.79
CA CYS A 254 7.00 12.47 4.48
C CYS A 254 8.46 12.20 4.08
N ILE A 255 8.72 11.08 3.39
CA ILE A 255 10.07 10.75 2.91
C ILE A 255 10.64 11.83 1.97
N SER A 256 9.78 12.49 1.19
CA SER A 256 10.20 13.62 0.33
C SER A 256 10.72 14.81 1.13
N GLU A 257 10.27 15.03 2.37
CA GLU A 257 10.77 16.10 3.25
C GLU A 257 12.15 15.74 3.85
N VAL A 258 12.44 14.46 3.95
CA VAL A 258 13.71 13.96 4.50
C VAL A 258 14.82 14.10 3.47
N ILE A 259 14.57 13.63 2.25
CA ILE A 259 15.59 13.54 1.19
C ILE A 259 16.03 14.91 0.65
N GLN A 260 15.24 15.97 0.85
CA GLN A 260 15.61 17.35 0.48
C GLN A 260 16.92 17.81 1.14
N ASN A 261 17.21 17.29 2.33
CA ASN A 261 18.38 17.68 3.13
C ASN A 261 19.46 16.58 3.16
N MET A 262 19.32 15.52 2.37
CA MET A 262 20.24 14.38 2.35
C MET A 262 20.94 14.25 1.01
N ASN A 263 22.23 13.92 1.04
CA ASN A 263 22.95 13.49 -0.16
C ASN A 263 22.61 12.02 -0.44
N CYS A 264 21.54 11.79 -1.21
CA CYS A 264 21.05 10.47 -1.57
C CYS A 264 20.68 10.42 -3.06
N ASN A 265 20.55 9.22 -3.61
CA ASN A 265 20.02 9.04 -4.96
C ASN A 265 18.48 9.03 -4.94
N PRO A 266 17.79 10.08 -5.43
CA PRO A 266 16.33 10.13 -5.40
C PRO A 266 15.68 9.08 -6.30
N ASN A 267 16.41 8.50 -7.26
CA ASN A 267 15.88 7.42 -8.11
C ASN A 267 15.70 6.09 -7.37
N PHE A 268 16.22 5.98 -6.14
CA PHE A 268 15.97 4.82 -5.29
C PHE A 268 14.68 4.95 -4.47
N ILE A 269 14.02 6.11 -4.44
CA ILE A 269 12.96 6.40 -3.48
C ILE A 269 11.63 6.61 -4.20
N HIS A 270 10.62 5.85 -3.78
CA HIS A 270 9.29 5.79 -4.40
C HIS A 270 8.21 5.96 -3.33
N ILE A 271 7.13 6.65 -3.67
CA ILE A 271 5.96 6.81 -2.79
C ILE A 271 4.79 6.08 -3.44
N VAL A 272 4.08 5.29 -2.62
CA VAL A 272 2.79 4.68 -2.94
C VAL A 272 1.71 5.35 -2.11
#